data_AF-A0A1G0I564-F1
#
_entry.id   AF-A0A1G0I564-F1
#
_cell.length_a   1.000
_cell.length_b   1.000
_cell.length_c   1.000
_cell.angle_alpha   90.00
_cell.angle_beta   90.00
_cell.angle_gamma   90.00
#
_symmetry.space_group_name_H-M   'P 1'
#
loop_
_entity.id
_entity.type
_entity.pdbx_description
1 polymer ?
#
loop_
_entity_poly.entity_id
_entity_poly.type
_entity_poly.pdbx_seq_one_letter_code
_entity_poly.pdbx_strand_id
1 'polypeptide(L)'
;MCFSATASFTASAVLFGIGGLTLRRVQRPEDRALAAIPVLFAIQQALEGVVWLSLGGTLQAMLGPATQVYSLFSHVLWPLYVPWAVWCAEPRGPRRRGLLGFLGIGALVGLFLLYGMFLNPIEARPVGQHIDYESPHFYQAAVLLGYLAATTVSQMISSHRWVRWFGALALVSAVATYLAYAQWFISVWCFFAAALSAVIYLHVRHRPFPSAGLGIPTDPRWQRT
;
A
#
# COMPACT_ATOMS: atom_id res chain seq x y z
N MET A 1 9.72 12.21 14.45
CA MET A 1 8.44 11.78 15.06
C MET A 1 8.73 10.54 15.89
N CYS A 2 8.22 10.43 17.12
CA CYS A 2 8.41 9.23 17.93
C CYS A 2 7.32 8.21 17.57
N PHE A 3 7.71 6.98 17.21
CA PHE A 3 6.77 5.89 17.00
C PHE A 3 6.66 5.05 18.27
N SER A 4 5.47 4.52 18.52
CA SER A 4 5.17 3.73 19.71
C SER A 4 4.07 2.73 19.41
N ALA A 5 3.91 1.71 20.28
CA ALA A 5 2.80 0.77 20.20
C ALA A 5 1.44 1.50 20.10
N THR A 6 1.24 2.54 20.92
CA THR A 6 0.01 3.34 20.91
C THR A 6 -0.21 4.00 19.55
N ALA A 7 0.82 4.63 18.98
CA ALA A 7 0.70 5.26 17.67
C ALA A 7 0.32 4.26 16.57
N SER A 8 0.97 3.08 16.55
CA SER A 8 0.70 2.01 15.59
C SER A 8 -0.73 1.45 15.73
N PHE A 9 -1.20 1.19 16.95
CA PHE A 9 -2.58 0.70 17.16
C PHE A 9 -3.64 1.77 16.89
N THR A 10 -3.38 3.04 17.22
CA THR A 10 -4.29 4.14 16.86
C THR A 10 -4.40 4.28 15.35
N ALA A 11 -3.27 4.26 14.62
CA ALA A 11 -3.26 4.28 13.17
C ALA A 11 -4.03 3.09 12.59
N SER A 12 -3.79 1.88 13.12
CA SER A 12 -4.52 0.67 12.73
C SER A 12 -6.04 0.80 12.88
N ALA A 13 -6.52 1.27 14.04
CA ALA A 13 -7.95 1.43 14.30
C ALA A 13 -8.61 2.44 13.34
N VAL A 14 -7.97 3.59 13.12
CA VAL A 14 -8.45 4.61 12.18
C VAL A 14 -8.49 4.05 10.75
N LEU A 15 -7.45 3.34 10.32
CA LEU A 15 -7.35 2.77 8.98
C LEU A 15 -8.32 1.62 8.74
N PHE A 16 -8.60 0.79 9.74
CA PHE A 16 -9.67 -0.21 9.67
C PHE A 16 -11.04 0.46 9.49
N GLY A 17 -11.30 1.57 10.19
CA GLY A 17 -12.52 2.36 10.01
C GLY A 17 -12.65 2.91 8.59
N ILE A 18 -11.62 3.62 8.11
CA ILE A 18 -11.60 4.21 6.76
C ILE A 18 -11.67 3.11 5.69
N GLY A 19 -10.87 2.06 5.81
CA GLY A 19 -10.81 0.94 4.88
C GLY A 19 -12.12 0.15 4.84
N GLY A 20 -12.74 -0.12 5.99
CA GLY A 20 -14.04 -0.76 6.08
C GLY A 20 -15.14 0.05 5.41
N LEU A 21 -15.17 1.37 5.62
CA LEU A 21 -16.09 2.27 4.93
C LEU A 21 -15.81 2.33 3.42
N THR A 22 -14.53 2.34 3.02
CA THR A 22 -14.12 2.35 1.61
C THR A 22 -14.60 1.08 0.91
N LEU A 23 -14.34 -0.10 1.47
CA LEU A 23 -14.76 -1.39 0.94
C LEU A 23 -16.29 -1.52 0.86
N ARG A 24 -17.02 -1.07 1.88
CA ARG A 24 -18.50 -1.06 1.88
C ARG A 24 -19.08 -0.18 0.78
N ARG A 25 -18.37 0.88 0.38
CA ARG A 25 -18.83 1.84 -0.63
C ARG A 25 -18.47 1.41 -2.05
N VAL A 26 -17.48 0.54 -2.24
CA VAL A 26 -17.07 0.08 -3.57
C VAL A 26 -18.20 -0.67 -4.27
N GLN A 27 -18.60 -0.15 -5.43
CA GLN A 27 -19.61 -0.74 -6.29
C GLN A 27 -18.99 -1.57 -7.43
N ARG A 28 -17.86 -1.12 -7.96
CA ARG A 28 -17.19 -1.79 -9.07
C ARG A 28 -16.20 -2.83 -8.54
N PRO A 29 -16.28 -4.11 -8.96
CA PRO A 29 -15.38 -5.15 -8.47
C PRO A 29 -13.90 -4.85 -8.80
N GLU A 30 -13.63 -4.17 -9.91
CA GLU A 30 -12.32 -3.70 -10.34
C GLU A 30 -11.64 -2.75 -9.34
N ASP A 31 -12.40 -1.98 -8.57
CA ASP A 31 -11.87 -1.01 -7.60
C ASP A 31 -11.64 -1.63 -6.20
N ARG A 32 -12.07 -2.89 -5.97
CA ARG A 32 -11.98 -3.54 -4.64
C ARG A 32 -10.55 -3.70 -4.15
N ALA A 33 -9.62 -4.01 -5.05
CA ALA A 33 -8.21 -4.15 -4.72
C ALA A 33 -7.62 -2.82 -4.21
N LEU A 34 -7.90 -1.70 -4.91
CA LEU A 34 -7.48 -0.38 -4.43
C LEU A 34 -8.13 -0.05 -3.07
N ALA A 35 -9.42 -0.31 -2.92
CA ALA A 35 -10.15 -0.03 -1.69
C ALA A 35 -9.71 -0.86 -0.48
N ALA A 36 -9.03 -1.99 -0.69
CA ALA A 36 -8.48 -2.80 0.38
C ALA A 36 -7.13 -2.27 0.91
N ILE A 37 -6.45 -1.37 0.19
CA ILE A 37 -5.14 -0.82 0.59
C ILE A 37 -5.16 -0.25 2.02
N PRO A 38 -6.14 0.57 2.46
CA PRO A 38 -6.17 1.08 3.83
C PRO A 38 -6.32 -0.03 4.87
N VAL A 39 -7.06 -1.10 4.57
CA VAL A 39 -7.20 -2.27 5.47
C VAL A 39 -5.88 -3.03 5.57
N LEU A 40 -5.15 -3.19 4.47
CA LEU A 40 -3.83 -3.83 4.47
C LEU A 40 -2.81 -3.02 5.28
N PHE A 41 -2.80 -1.70 5.14
CA PHE A 41 -2.02 -0.83 6.02
C PHE A 41 -2.46 -0.92 7.48
N ALA A 42 -3.76 -1.05 7.76
CA ALA A 42 -4.27 -1.23 9.13
C ALA A 42 -3.71 -2.50 9.78
N ILE A 43 -3.69 -3.62 9.04
CA ILE A 43 -3.09 -4.88 9.48
C ILE A 43 -1.59 -4.68 9.72
N GLN A 44 -0.88 -4.06 8.78
CA GLN A 44 0.56 -3.80 8.93
C GLN A 44 0.87 -2.93 10.15
N GLN A 45 0.07 -1.90 10.42
CA GLN A 45 0.23 -1.06 11.61
C GLN A 45 -0.10 -1.81 12.91
N ALA A 46 -1.08 -2.72 12.90
CA ALA A 46 -1.31 -3.58 14.05
C ALA A 46 -0.10 -4.49 14.33
N LEU A 47 0.51 -5.07 13.28
CA LEU A 47 1.72 -5.88 13.40
C LEU A 47 2.89 -5.08 13.98
N GLU A 48 3.09 -3.84 13.54
CA GLU A 48 4.12 -2.96 14.09
C GLU A 48 3.87 -2.65 15.58
N GLY A 49 2.60 -2.45 15.96
CA GLY A 49 2.21 -2.34 17.36
C GLY A 49 2.56 -3.58 18.20
N VAL A 50 2.37 -4.77 17.63
CA VAL A 50 2.80 -6.04 18.26
C VAL A 50 4.32 -6.09 18.37
N VAL A 51 5.08 -5.70 17.34
CA VAL A 51 6.55 -5.64 17.40
C VAL A 51 7.01 -4.71 18.53
N TRP A 52 6.40 -3.53 18.68
CA TRP A 52 6.69 -2.62 19.80
C TRP A 52 6.43 -3.27 21.17
N LEU A 53 5.30 -3.97 21.33
CA LEU A 53 4.98 -4.68 22.58
C LEU A 53 5.95 -5.85 22.85
N SER A 54 6.40 -6.54 21.80
CA SER A 54 7.38 -7.62 21.90
C SER A 54 8.75 -7.10 22.32
N LEU A 55 9.21 -6.00 21.71
CA LEU A 55 10.46 -5.32 22.07
C LEU A 55 10.41 -4.74 23.49
N GLY A 56 9.24 -4.31 23.96
CA GLY A 56 9.00 -3.86 25.33
C GLY A 56 8.87 -4.97 26.38
N GLY A 57 8.96 -6.25 25.98
CA GLY A 57 8.93 -7.40 26.89
C GLY A 57 7.54 -8.02 27.14
N THR A 58 6.45 -7.39 26.69
CA THR A 58 5.08 -7.87 26.97
C THR A 58 4.69 -9.09 26.12
N LEU A 59 5.16 -9.16 24.86
CA LEU A 59 4.82 -10.22 23.90
C LEU A 59 6.07 -10.82 23.25
N GLN A 60 7.11 -11.14 24.03
CA GLN A 60 8.43 -11.54 23.49
C GLN A 60 8.36 -12.69 22.48
N ALA A 61 7.52 -13.70 22.70
CA ALA A 61 7.34 -14.83 21.78
C ALA A 61 6.85 -14.40 20.38
N MET A 62 6.22 -13.22 20.27
CA MET A 62 5.73 -12.69 19.01
C MET A 62 6.77 -11.86 18.25
N LEU A 63 7.95 -11.57 18.82
CA LEU A 63 8.93 -10.68 18.18
C LEU A 63 9.32 -11.19 16.78
N GLY A 64 9.77 -12.44 16.69
CA GLY A 64 10.15 -13.07 15.42
C GLY A 64 8.97 -13.12 14.43
N PRO A 65 7.86 -13.79 14.77
CA PRO A 65 6.70 -13.90 13.88
C PRO A 65 6.15 -12.55 13.41
N ALA A 66 5.92 -11.59 14.32
CA ALA A 66 5.39 -10.27 13.97
C ALA A 66 6.35 -9.48 13.09
N THR A 67 7.66 -9.56 13.35
CA THR A 67 8.70 -8.94 12.51
C THR A 67 8.69 -9.51 11.10
N GLN A 68 8.60 -10.84 10.95
CA GLN A 68 8.57 -11.46 9.63
C GLN A 68 7.29 -11.11 8.87
N VAL A 69 6.11 -11.17 9.50
CA VAL A 69 4.86 -10.82 8.82
C VAL A 69 4.82 -9.34 8.46
N TYR A 70 5.27 -8.44 9.34
CA TYR A 70 5.43 -7.02 9.01
C TYR A 70 6.39 -6.82 7.83
N SER A 71 7.50 -7.56 7.81
CA SER A 71 8.50 -7.49 6.75
C SER A 71 7.96 -8.02 5.42
N LEU A 72 7.12 -9.06 5.43
CA LEU A 72 6.43 -9.53 4.23
C LEU A 72 5.51 -8.47 3.64
N PHE A 73 4.80 -7.70 4.48
CA PHE A 73 4.01 -6.57 4.01
C PHE A 73 4.89 -5.51 3.35
N SER A 74 5.90 -5.03 4.07
CA SER A 74 6.77 -3.95 3.61
C SER A 74 7.60 -4.33 2.38
N HIS A 75 8.16 -5.54 2.31
CA HIS A 75 9.13 -5.92 1.28
C HIS A 75 8.51 -6.63 0.08
N VAL A 76 7.45 -7.41 0.29
CA VAL A 76 6.93 -8.34 -0.74
C VAL A 76 5.53 -7.94 -1.21
N LEU A 77 4.62 -7.70 -0.26
CA LEU A 77 3.23 -7.44 -0.56
C LEU A 77 3.06 -6.15 -1.37
N TRP A 78 3.57 -5.01 -0.92
CA TRP A 78 3.35 -3.73 -1.61
C TRP A 78 3.86 -3.66 -3.06
N PRO A 79 5.11 -4.06 -3.39
CA PRO A 79 5.58 -3.98 -4.76
C PRO A 79 4.80 -4.90 -5.71
N LEU A 80 4.18 -5.97 -5.21
CA LEU A 80 3.27 -6.82 -5.98
C LEU A 80 1.84 -6.25 -6.04
N TYR A 81 1.30 -5.90 -4.88
CA TYR A 81 -0.11 -5.60 -4.67
C TYR A 81 -0.50 -4.25 -5.27
N VAL A 82 0.32 -3.21 -5.10
CA VAL A 82 0.00 -1.87 -5.61
C VAL A 82 -0.15 -1.86 -7.14
N PRO A 83 0.84 -2.29 -7.95
CA PRO A 83 0.68 -2.25 -9.40
C PRO A 83 -0.45 -3.19 -9.87
N TRP A 84 -0.67 -4.31 -9.19
CA TRP A 84 -1.80 -5.21 -9.47
C TRP A 84 -3.15 -4.53 -9.19
N ALA A 85 -3.30 -3.87 -8.04
CA ALA A 85 -4.53 -3.18 -7.67
C ALA A 85 -4.86 -2.04 -8.63
N VAL A 86 -3.84 -1.28 -9.06
CA VAL A 86 -3.98 -0.24 -10.08
C VAL A 86 -4.34 -0.86 -11.43
N TRP A 87 -3.72 -1.97 -11.83
CA TRP A 87 -4.01 -2.67 -13.08
C TRP A 87 -5.45 -3.21 -13.14
N CYS A 88 -5.99 -3.69 -12.01
CA CYS A 88 -7.38 -4.12 -11.88
C CYS A 88 -8.36 -2.96 -12.14
N ALA A 89 -8.08 -1.79 -11.57
CA ALA A 89 -8.94 -0.61 -11.67
C ALA A 89 -8.77 0.18 -12.99
N GLU A 90 -7.69 -0.08 -13.74
CA GLU A 90 -7.38 0.65 -14.97
C GLU A 90 -8.18 0.11 -16.18
N PRO A 91 -8.84 0.99 -16.96
CA PRO A 91 -9.50 0.59 -18.20
C PRO A 91 -8.55 -0.07 -19.21
N ARG A 92 -9.11 -0.86 -20.14
CA ARG A 92 -8.32 -1.45 -21.24
C ARG A 92 -7.68 -0.34 -22.08
N GLY A 93 -6.37 -0.44 -22.32
CA GLY A 93 -5.63 0.56 -23.08
C GLY A 93 -4.11 0.46 -22.90
N PRO A 94 -3.33 1.41 -23.47
CA PRO A 94 -1.88 1.42 -23.35
C PRO A 94 -1.39 1.56 -21.90
N ARG A 95 -2.07 2.36 -21.07
CA ARG A 95 -1.73 2.54 -19.63
C ARG A 95 -1.76 1.20 -18.87
N ARG A 96 -2.82 0.43 -19.07
CA ARG A 96 -2.96 -0.91 -18.46
C ARG A 96 -1.87 -1.89 -18.91
N ARG A 97 -1.38 -1.80 -20.16
CA ARG A 97 -0.23 -2.59 -20.61
C ARG A 97 1.06 -2.15 -19.93
N GLY A 98 1.28 -0.84 -19.78
CA GLY A 98 2.43 -0.31 -19.03
C GLY A 98 2.48 -0.82 -17.58
N LEU A 99 1.33 -0.92 -16.92
CA LEU A 99 1.22 -1.46 -15.55
C LEU A 99 1.68 -2.92 -15.43
N LEU A 100 1.62 -3.74 -16.50
CA LEU A 100 2.19 -5.09 -16.47
C LEU A 100 3.72 -5.07 -16.33
N GLY A 101 4.38 -4.06 -16.91
CA GLY A 101 5.82 -3.86 -16.72
C GLY A 101 6.16 -3.57 -15.26
N PHE A 102 5.39 -2.68 -14.61
CA PHE A 102 5.54 -2.39 -13.19
C PHE A 102 5.21 -3.58 -12.30
N LEU A 103 4.23 -4.41 -12.68
CA LEU A 103 3.95 -5.66 -11.99
C LEU A 103 5.13 -6.64 -12.10
N GLY A 104 5.77 -6.72 -13.27
CA GLY A 104 6.99 -7.50 -13.47
C GLY A 104 8.16 -7.00 -12.62
N ILE A 105 8.40 -5.68 -12.59
CA ILE A 105 9.41 -5.07 -11.72
C ILE A 105 9.11 -5.37 -10.25
N GLY A 106 7.87 -5.16 -9.83
CA GLY A 106 7.41 -5.43 -8.47
C GLY A 106 7.56 -6.90 -8.06
N ALA A 107 7.31 -7.82 -8.99
CA ALA A 107 7.52 -9.25 -8.77
C ALA A 107 8.99 -9.62 -8.64
N LEU A 108 9.86 -9.09 -9.49
CA LEU A 108 11.29 -9.31 -9.40
C LEU A 108 11.86 -8.78 -8.08
N VAL A 109 11.49 -7.55 -7.70
CA VAL A 109 11.88 -6.93 -6.43
C VAL A 109 11.35 -7.72 -5.24
N GLY A 110 10.05 -8.04 -5.24
CA GLY A 110 9.40 -8.77 -4.15
C GLY A 110 9.97 -10.18 -3.97
N LEU A 111 10.25 -10.91 -5.06
CA LEU A 111 10.87 -12.23 -5.01
C LEU A 111 12.32 -12.16 -4.54
N PHE A 112 13.10 -11.17 -5.00
CA PHE A 112 14.47 -10.97 -4.56
C PHE A 112 14.53 -10.68 -3.06
N LEU A 113 13.66 -9.79 -2.56
CA LEU A 113 13.58 -9.48 -1.14
C LEU A 113 13.08 -10.68 -0.33
N LEU A 114 12.07 -11.41 -0.82
CA LEU A 114 11.58 -12.63 -0.18
C LEU A 114 12.70 -13.67 -0.05
N TYR A 115 13.48 -13.87 -1.12
CA TYR A 115 14.65 -14.75 -1.09
C TYR A 115 15.68 -14.29 -0.05
N GLY A 116 15.97 -12.98 0.00
CA GLY A 116 16.83 -12.39 1.02
C GLY A 116 16.33 -12.65 2.45
N MET A 117 15.01 -12.51 2.69
CA MET A 117 14.38 -12.79 3.98
C MET A 117 14.47 -14.27 4.38
N PHE A 118 14.38 -15.19 3.42
CA PHE A 118 14.54 -16.63 3.71
C PHE A 118 15.97 -16.99 4.10
N LEU A 119 16.97 -16.35 3.49
CA LEU A 119 18.38 -16.59 3.83
C LEU A 119 18.78 -15.88 5.12
N ASN A 120 18.31 -14.65 5.30
CA ASN A 120 18.63 -13.77 6.41
C ASN A 120 17.31 -13.20 6.96
N PRO A 121 16.68 -13.88 7.93
CA PRO A 121 15.45 -13.40 8.55
C PRO A 121 15.63 -11.99 9.09
N ILE A 122 14.65 -11.13 8.86
CA ILE A 122 14.72 -9.73 9.28
C ILE A 122 14.72 -9.64 10.81
N GLU A 123 15.66 -8.90 11.37
CA GLU A 123 15.69 -8.56 12.79
C GLU A 123 15.11 -7.16 13.01
N ALA A 124 14.26 -7.03 14.02
CA ALA A 124 13.74 -5.75 14.48
C ALA A 124 14.51 -5.30 15.72
N ARG A 125 15.08 -4.09 15.70
CA ARG A 125 15.83 -3.52 16.82
C ARG A 125 15.27 -2.14 17.19
N PRO A 126 15.01 -1.87 18.48
CA PRO A 126 14.61 -0.55 18.92
C PRO A 126 15.84 0.37 18.91
N VAL A 127 15.83 1.40 18.07
CA VAL A 127 16.90 2.41 17.99
C VAL A 127 16.28 3.77 18.22
N GLY A 128 16.52 4.33 19.42
CA GLY A 128 15.90 5.59 19.84
C GLY A 128 14.38 5.45 19.98
N GLN A 129 13.63 6.19 19.16
CA GLN A 129 12.15 6.20 19.13
C GLN A 129 11.58 5.56 17.85
N HIS A 130 12.37 4.67 17.23
CA HIS A 130 12.09 4.02 15.97
C HIS A 130 12.43 2.53 16.04
N ILE A 131 11.80 1.73 15.18
CA ILE A 131 12.19 0.35 14.92
C ILE A 131 13.05 0.34 13.66
N ASP A 132 14.26 -0.18 13.81
CA ASP A 132 15.13 -0.53 12.71
C ASP A 132 14.85 -1.97 12.27
N TYR A 133 14.70 -2.17 10.95
CA TYR A 133 14.47 -3.47 10.33
C TYR A 133 15.68 -3.77 9.45
N GLU A 134 16.55 -4.67 9.91
CA GLU A 134 17.83 -4.92 9.24
C GLU A 134 17.61 -5.66 7.91
N SER A 135 17.67 -4.90 6.81
CA SER A 135 17.43 -5.39 5.44
C SER A 135 18.40 -4.74 4.44
N PRO A 136 19.68 -5.16 4.42
CA PRO A 136 20.69 -4.52 3.57
C PRO A 136 20.36 -4.65 2.07
N HIS A 137 19.72 -5.74 1.68
CA HIS A 137 19.30 -5.99 0.30
C HIS A 137 18.26 -4.98 -0.21
N PHE A 138 17.46 -4.40 0.68
CA PHE A 138 16.45 -3.39 0.33
C PHE A 138 17.07 -2.08 -0.15
N TYR A 139 18.19 -1.67 0.46
CA TYR A 139 18.86 -0.40 0.16
C TYR A 139 19.75 -0.43 -1.08
N GLN A 140 19.87 -1.59 -1.75
CA GLN A 140 20.53 -1.65 -3.05
C GLN A 140 19.79 -0.75 -4.05
N ALA A 141 20.50 0.15 -4.73
CA ALA A 141 19.89 1.19 -5.55
C ALA A 141 18.88 0.63 -6.58
N ALA A 142 19.22 -0.48 -7.26
CA ALA A 142 18.31 -1.13 -8.21
C ALA A 142 17.01 -1.63 -7.56
N VAL A 143 17.11 -2.19 -6.34
CA VAL A 143 15.97 -2.74 -5.58
C VAL A 143 15.09 -1.60 -5.08
N LEU A 144 15.68 -0.57 -4.47
CA LEU A 144 14.95 0.60 -3.97
C LEU A 144 14.24 1.34 -5.11
N LEU A 145 14.93 1.60 -6.22
CA LEU A 145 14.34 2.26 -7.39
C LEU A 145 13.23 1.41 -8.01
N GLY A 146 13.45 0.09 -8.15
CA GLY A 146 12.42 -0.84 -8.63
C GLY A 146 11.20 -0.89 -7.70
N TYR A 147 11.45 -0.88 -6.39
CA TYR A 147 10.41 -0.83 -5.36
C TYR A 147 9.58 0.44 -5.49
N LEU A 148 10.22 1.62 -5.52
CA LEU A 148 9.54 2.91 -5.67
C LEU A 148 8.80 3.00 -7.00
N ALA A 149 9.39 2.48 -8.08
CA ALA A 149 8.72 2.40 -9.38
C ALA A 149 7.42 1.58 -9.29
N ALA A 150 7.49 0.38 -8.71
CA ALA A 150 6.33 -0.50 -8.58
C ALA A 150 5.27 0.06 -7.62
N THR A 151 5.66 0.67 -6.51
CA THR A 151 4.73 1.12 -5.45
C THR A 151 4.24 2.55 -5.61
N THR A 152 4.91 3.41 -6.38
CA THR A 152 4.51 4.83 -6.53
C THR A 152 4.27 5.21 -7.99
N VAL A 153 5.24 4.97 -8.87
CA VAL A 153 5.17 5.39 -10.28
C VAL A 153 4.06 4.65 -11.02
N SER A 154 3.82 3.37 -10.70
CA SER A 154 2.69 2.60 -11.23
C SER A 154 1.35 3.32 -11.02
N GLN A 155 1.15 3.93 -9.85
CA GLN A 155 -0.07 4.66 -9.51
C GLN A 155 -0.20 5.97 -10.30
N MET A 156 0.93 6.65 -10.56
CA MET A 156 0.98 7.91 -11.32
C MET A 156 0.59 7.74 -12.80
N ILE A 157 0.71 6.52 -13.33
CA ILE A 157 0.31 6.18 -14.71
C ILE A 157 -1.21 6.02 -14.84
N SER A 158 -1.93 5.78 -13.74
CA SER A 158 -3.37 5.52 -13.77
C SER A 158 -4.17 6.67 -14.39
N SER A 159 -5.27 6.35 -15.07
CA SER A 159 -6.25 7.35 -15.52
C SER A 159 -7.01 8.03 -14.37
N HIS A 160 -6.96 7.46 -13.17
CA HIS A 160 -7.72 7.94 -12.03
C HIS A 160 -6.98 9.01 -11.24
N ARG A 161 -7.52 10.24 -11.23
CA ARG A 161 -6.86 11.40 -10.59
C ARG A 161 -6.43 11.17 -9.13
N TRP A 162 -7.27 10.52 -8.34
CA TRP A 162 -7.00 10.28 -6.91
C TRP A 162 -5.92 9.21 -6.68
N VAL A 163 -5.84 8.22 -7.57
CA VAL A 163 -4.78 7.20 -7.56
C VAL A 163 -3.44 7.84 -7.90
N ARG A 164 -3.41 8.74 -8.89
CA ARG A 164 -2.20 9.50 -9.23
C ARG A 164 -1.73 10.39 -8.07
N TRP A 165 -2.65 11.08 -7.40
CA TRP A 165 -2.32 11.89 -6.23
C TRP A 165 -1.77 11.05 -5.09
N PHE A 166 -2.36 9.90 -4.81
CA PHE A 166 -1.83 8.97 -3.80
C PHE A 166 -0.41 8.53 -4.15
N GLY A 167 -0.14 8.12 -5.40
CA GLY A 167 1.21 7.79 -5.87
C GLY A 167 2.21 8.94 -5.74
N ALA A 168 1.84 10.14 -6.16
CA ALA A 168 2.72 11.32 -6.10
C ALA A 168 3.03 11.71 -4.65
N LEU A 169 2.01 11.74 -3.78
CA LEU A 169 2.20 12.04 -2.35
C LEU A 169 3.04 10.95 -1.67
N ALA A 170 2.85 9.68 -2.03
CA ALA A 170 3.63 8.57 -1.51
C ALA A 170 5.11 8.64 -1.96
N LEU A 171 5.38 9.08 -3.20
CA LEU A 171 6.74 9.29 -3.67
C LEU A 171 7.41 10.47 -2.97
N VAL A 172 6.70 11.59 -2.82
CA VAL A 172 7.21 12.76 -2.09
C VAL A 172 7.50 12.39 -0.63
N SER A 173 6.60 11.65 0.03
CA SER A 173 6.83 11.18 1.41
C SER A 173 7.98 10.17 1.48
N ALA A 174 8.18 9.33 0.46
CA ALA A 174 9.32 8.43 0.38
C ALA A 174 10.63 9.22 0.34
N VAL A 175 10.74 10.19 -0.58
CA VAL A 175 11.95 11.02 -0.73
C VAL A 175 12.22 11.79 0.56
N ALA A 176 11.20 12.44 1.14
CA ALA A 176 11.35 13.17 2.40
C ALA A 176 11.79 12.24 3.55
N THR A 177 11.21 11.03 3.62
CA THR A 177 11.57 10.04 4.64
C THR A 177 12.99 9.53 4.45
N TYR A 178 13.42 9.26 3.21
CA TYR A 178 14.78 8.80 2.94
C TYR A 178 15.81 9.87 3.33
N LEU A 179 15.54 11.15 3.04
CA LEU A 179 16.45 12.24 3.39
C LEU A 179 16.53 12.50 4.89
N ALA A 180 15.42 12.35 5.64
CA ALA A 180 15.37 12.67 7.07
C ALA A 180 15.61 11.46 7.99
N TYR A 181 15.29 10.25 7.52
CA TYR A 181 15.19 9.02 8.31
C TYR A 181 15.69 7.79 7.53
N ALA A 182 16.78 7.91 6.75
CA ALA A 182 17.31 6.83 5.91
C ALA A 182 17.43 5.47 6.63
N GLN A 183 17.89 5.46 7.88
CA GLN A 183 18.03 4.25 8.68
C GLN A 183 16.68 3.58 8.99
N TRP A 184 15.65 4.37 9.28
CA TRP A 184 14.30 3.89 9.64
C TRP A 184 13.30 4.00 8.48
N PHE A 185 13.81 4.02 7.25
CA PHE A 185 13.02 4.34 6.07
C PHE A 185 11.80 3.43 5.94
N ILE A 186 11.97 2.13 6.16
CA ILE A 186 10.93 1.11 5.99
C ILE A 186 9.73 1.42 6.89
N SER A 187 9.96 1.63 8.19
CA SER A 187 8.88 1.86 9.17
C SER A 187 8.23 3.22 9.01
N VAL A 188 9.05 4.27 8.92
CA VAL A 188 8.56 5.65 8.82
C VAL A 188 7.77 5.88 7.54
N TRP A 189 8.25 5.37 6.41
CA TRP A 189 7.54 5.55 5.15
C TRP A 189 6.26 4.73 5.09
N CYS A 190 6.24 3.50 5.63
CA CYS A 190 5.02 2.71 5.74
C CYS A 190 3.95 3.45 6.56
N PHE A 191 4.31 4.15 7.63
CA PHE A 191 3.38 4.97 8.39
C PHE A 191 2.80 6.14 7.58
N PHE A 192 3.64 6.88 6.85
CA PHE A 192 3.16 7.97 6.00
C PHE A 192 2.31 7.46 4.83
N ALA A 193 2.70 6.36 4.20
CA ALA A 193 1.92 5.72 3.14
C ALA A 193 0.56 5.24 3.67
N ALA A 194 0.52 4.70 4.89
CA ALA A 194 -0.71 4.34 5.57
C ALA A 194 -1.62 5.55 5.77
N ALA A 195 -1.12 6.65 6.32
CA ALA A 195 -1.88 7.89 6.48
C ALA A 195 -2.42 8.43 5.13
N LEU A 196 -1.56 8.44 4.10
CA LEU A 196 -1.92 8.90 2.75
C LEU A 196 -2.95 7.98 2.08
N SER A 197 -3.01 6.69 2.43
CA SER A 197 -3.97 5.75 1.87
C SER A 197 -5.43 6.13 2.13
N ALA A 198 -5.70 7.00 3.13
CA ALA A 198 -7.00 7.59 3.36
C ALA A 198 -7.54 8.36 2.13
N VAL A 199 -6.67 8.86 1.25
CA VAL A 199 -7.06 9.51 -0.02
C VAL A 199 -7.81 8.54 -0.95
N ILE A 200 -7.61 7.23 -0.82
CA ILE A 200 -8.33 6.22 -1.60
C ILE A 200 -9.83 6.25 -1.30
N TYR A 201 -10.24 6.64 -0.09
CA TYR A 201 -11.65 6.87 0.22
C TYR A 201 -12.27 7.93 -0.71
N LEU A 202 -11.53 8.99 -1.03
CA LEU A 202 -11.98 10.03 -1.98
C LEU A 202 -12.10 9.48 -3.40
N HIS A 203 -11.21 8.56 -3.81
CA HIS A 203 -11.33 7.86 -5.08
C HIS A 203 -12.69 7.16 -5.19
N VAL A 204 -13.01 6.29 -4.22
CA VAL A 204 -14.27 5.54 -4.20
C VAL A 204 -15.49 6.45 -4.08
N ARG A 205 -15.40 7.52 -3.28
CA ARG A 205 -16.49 8.50 -3.11
C ARG A 205 -16.82 9.24 -4.40
N HIS A 206 -15.82 9.59 -5.21
CA HIS A 206 -15.99 10.37 -6.43
C HIS A 206 -16.16 9.51 -7.69
N ARG A 207 -16.11 8.18 -7.59
CA ARG A 207 -16.46 7.29 -8.70
C ARG A 207 -17.97 7.38 -8.95
N PRO A 208 -18.41 7.73 -10.17
CA PRO A 208 -19.82 7.70 -10.51
C PRO A 208 -20.37 6.29 -10.29
N PHE A 209 -21.57 6.19 -9.71
CA PHE A 209 -22.28 4.92 -9.65
C PHE A 209 -22.40 4.34 -11.07
N PRO A 210 -22.32 3.01 -11.23
CA PRO A 210 -22.77 2.40 -12.46
C PRO A 210 -24.20 2.89 -12.68
N SER A 211 -24.46 3.62 -13.76
CA SER A 211 -25.83 3.84 -14.19
C SER A 211 -26.37 2.43 -14.39
N ALA A 212 -27.27 1.98 -13.49
CA ALA A 212 -28.15 0.88 -13.84
C ALA A 212 -28.74 1.33 -15.18
N GLY A 213 -28.45 0.59 -16.26
CA GLY A 213 -28.96 0.93 -17.58
C GLY A 213 -30.44 1.17 -17.35
N LEU A 214 -30.85 2.43 -17.43
CA LEU A 214 -32.25 2.79 -17.45
C LEU A 214 -32.73 2.02 -18.67
N GLY A 215 -33.38 0.89 -18.42
CA GLY A 215 -34.05 0.08 -19.43
C GLY A 215 -35.25 0.87 -19.93
N ILE A 216 -35.00 2.09 -20.42
CA ILE A 216 -35.87 2.78 -21.34
C ILE A 216 -35.81 1.86 -22.56
N PRO A 217 -36.86 1.10 -22.85
CA PRO A 217 -36.96 0.44 -24.13
C PRO A 217 -36.81 1.58 -25.13
N THR A 218 -35.80 1.51 -25.99
CA THR A 218 -35.78 2.34 -27.19
C THR A 218 -36.94 1.89 -28.06
N ASP A 219 -38.15 2.33 -27.72
CA ASP A 219 -39.35 2.11 -28.52
C ASP A 219 -39.18 2.97 -29.78
N PRO A 220 -39.09 2.36 -30.98
CA PRO A 220 -38.93 3.09 -32.23
C PRO A 220 -40.08 4.06 -32.53
N ARG A 221 -41.20 3.99 -31.78
CA ARG A 221 -42.38 4.83 -31.98
C ARG A 221 -42.18 6.31 -31.60
N TRP A 222 -41.18 6.64 -30.77
CA TRP A 222 -40.95 8.02 -30.31
C TRP A 222 -39.86 8.77 -31.07
N GLN A 223 -39.30 8.19 -32.15
CA GLN A 223 -38.30 8.84 -32.99
C GLN A 223 -38.87 9.52 -34.24
N ARG A 224 -40.20 9.65 -34.34
CA ARG A 224 -40.86 10.36 -35.45
C ARG A 224 -41.83 11.41 -34.92
N THR A 225 -41.29 12.57 -34.56
CA THR A 225 -41.97 13.88 -34.64
C THR A 225 -40.91 14.94 -34.80
#